data_AF-A0A832MD34-F1
#
_entry.id   AF-A0A832MD34-F1
#
_cell.length_a   1.000
_cell.length_b   1.000
_cell.length_c   1.000
_cell.angle_alpha   90.00
_cell.angle_beta   90.00
_cell.angle_gamma   90.00
#
_symmetry.space_group_name_H-M   'P 1'
#
loop_
_entity.id
_entity.type
_entity.pdbx_description
1 polymer ?
#
loop_
_entity_poly.entity_id
_entity_poly.type
_entity_poly.pdbx_seq_one_letter_code
_entity_poly.pdbx_strand_id
1 'polypeptide(L)'
;NGCCLTVVGTPRRGRSKLAKFDLLQETWNKTNFRELGTGSLVNLERSLRANAPMGGHFVTGHIDGVGRITRWEKVGQDWVLEVEAPQEVMRYVIYKGSIAVDGISLTIADVLPKGFRIWIIPHTFEVTNLRERKPGQLVNLEADLIGKYVAQLFDQLDLRHK
;
A
#
# COMPACT_ATOMS: atom_id res chain seq x y z
N ASN A 1 3.83 -3.59 5.75
CA ASN A 1 2.94 -3.48 4.59
C ASN A 1 2.08 -2.22 4.68
N GLY A 2 2.68 -1.03 4.72
CA GLY A 2 1.96 0.24 4.71
C GLY A 2 1.20 0.61 5.99
N CYS A 3 0.64 -0.33 6.76
CA CYS A 3 -0.10 0.02 7.97
C CYS A 3 0.84 0.57 9.07
N CYS A 4 0.54 1.78 9.56
CA CYS A 4 1.26 2.41 10.65
C CYS A 4 0.96 1.70 11.97
N LEU A 5 2.01 1.25 12.66
CA LEU A 5 1.92 0.52 13.92
C LEU A 5 2.93 1.05 14.93
N THR A 6 2.59 0.95 16.22
CA THR A 6 3.46 1.36 17.31
C THR A 6 4.27 0.17 17.82
N VAL A 7 5.58 0.34 17.93
CA VAL A 7 6.46 -0.67 18.55
C VAL A 7 6.18 -0.71 20.05
N VAL A 8 5.72 -1.87 20.53
CA VAL A 8 5.45 -2.12 21.97
C VAL A 8 6.58 -2.87 22.66
N GLY A 9 7.56 -3.38 21.90
CA GLY A 9 8.74 -4.00 22.46
C GLY A 9 9.74 -4.43 21.39
N THR A 10 11.00 -4.59 21.79
CA THR A 10 12.10 -5.00 20.90
C THR A 10 12.86 -6.20 21.47
N PRO A 11 12.25 -7.39 21.54
CA PRO A 11 12.91 -8.56 22.11
C PRO A 11 14.07 -9.04 21.22
N ARG A 12 14.95 -9.85 21.80
CA ARG A 12 16.02 -10.53 21.09
C ARG A 12 15.72 -12.02 21.02
N ARG A 13 15.96 -12.63 19.86
CA ARG A 13 15.92 -14.08 19.67
C ARG A 13 17.26 -14.52 19.10
N GLY A 14 18.17 -14.97 19.97
CA GLY A 14 19.57 -15.22 19.61
C GLY A 14 20.25 -13.94 19.11
N ARG A 15 20.77 -13.97 17.87
CA ARG A 15 21.40 -12.82 17.22
C ARG A 15 20.40 -11.85 16.56
N SER A 16 19.14 -12.25 16.39
CA SER A 16 18.14 -11.45 15.69
C SER A 16 17.49 -10.41 16.61
N LYS A 17 17.35 -9.17 16.10
CA LYS A 17 16.51 -8.13 16.70
C LYS A 17 15.08 -8.30 16.17
N LEU A 18 14.11 -8.27 17.07
CA LEU A 18 12.69 -8.31 16.73
C LEU A 18 12.04 -6.98 17.11
N ALA A 19 10.95 -6.64 16.43
CA ALA A 19 10.03 -5.59 16.83
C ALA A 19 8.65 -6.23 17.02
N LYS A 20 8.00 -5.92 18.15
CA LYS A 20 6.65 -6.36 18.46
C LYS A 20 5.70 -5.18 18.27
N PHE A 21 4.56 -5.46 17.68
CA PHE A 21 3.46 -4.53 17.46
C PHE A 21 2.19 -5.18 17.99
N ASP A 22 1.32 -4.39 18.61
CA ASP A 22 -0.04 -4.83 18.92
C ASP A 22 -0.98 -4.34 17.82
N LEU A 23 -1.94 -5.18 17.45
CA LEU A 23 -2.91 -4.88 16.40
C LEU A 23 -4.28 -4.70 17.02
N LEU A 24 -4.98 -3.64 16.61
CA LEU A 24 -6.41 -3.54 16.85
C LEU A 24 -7.15 -4.55 15.98
N GLN A 25 -8.31 -5.00 16.43
CA GLN A 25 -9.17 -5.89 15.62
C GLN A 25 -9.54 -5.25 14.29
N GLU A 26 -9.76 -3.94 14.28
CA GLU A 26 -10.02 -3.18 13.05
C GLU A 26 -8.84 -3.26 12.07
N THR A 27 -7.61 -3.08 12.55
CA THR A 27 -6.39 -3.22 11.73
C THR A 27 -6.27 -4.62 11.15
N TRP A 28 -6.56 -5.65 11.96
CA TRP A 28 -6.56 -7.03 11.49
C TRP A 28 -7.58 -7.27 10.36
N ASN A 29 -8.75 -6.65 10.46
CA ASN A 29 -9.83 -6.81 9.49
C ASN A 29 -9.62 -5.98 8.21
N LYS A 30 -9.02 -4.79 8.33
CA LYS A 30 -8.84 -3.82 7.23
C LYS A 30 -7.50 -3.95 6.49
N THR A 31 -6.68 -4.93 6.84
CA THR A 31 -5.38 -5.15 6.18
C THR A 31 -5.20 -6.60 5.75
N ASN A 32 -4.14 -6.87 4.97
CA ASN A 32 -3.70 -8.19 4.57
C ASN A 32 -2.97 -8.96 5.68
N PHE A 33 -2.90 -8.43 6.91
CA PHE A 33 -2.23 -9.09 8.02
C PHE A 33 -2.85 -10.44 8.38
N ARG A 34 -4.14 -10.64 8.09
CA ARG A 34 -4.83 -11.93 8.25
C ARG A 34 -4.29 -13.06 7.39
N GLU A 35 -3.58 -12.75 6.29
CA GLU A 35 -2.96 -13.75 5.42
C GLU A 35 -1.50 -14.05 5.82
N LEU A 36 -0.95 -13.33 6.80
CA LEU A 36 0.45 -13.50 7.20
C LEU A 36 0.60 -14.68 8.17
N GLY A 37 1.50 -15.58 7.81
CA GLY A 37 2.03 -16.63 8.69
C GLY A 37 3.46 -16.35 9.15
N THR A 38 3.97 -17.17 10.07
CA THR A 38 5.38 -17.13 10.46
C THR A 38 6.27 -17.32 9.24
N GLY A 39 7.25 -16.42 9.05
CA GLY A 39 8.16 -16.43 7.90
C GLY A 39 7.73 -15.58 6.72
N SER A 40 6.50 -15.04 6.72
CA SER A 40 6.03 -14.14 5.65
C SER A 40 6.87 -12.87 5.59
N LEU A 41 7.21 -12.43 4.37
CA LEU A 41 7.83 -11.12 4.17
C LEU A 41 6.82 -9.98 4.34
N VAL A 42 7.27 -8.92 5.01
CA VAL A 42 6.54 -7.66 5.14
C VAL A 42 7.43 -6.49 4.77
N ASN A 43 6.85 -5.48 4.13
CA ASN A 43 7.53 -4.19 3.91
C ASN A 43 7.54 -3.39 5.21
N LEU A 44 8.69 -2.83 5.55
CA LEU A 44 8.87 -1.97 6.71
C LEU A 44 9.46 -0.63 6.26
N GLU A 45 8.87 0.45 6.73
CA GLU A 45 9.39 1.80 6.57
C GLU A 45 9.33 2.48 7.94
N ARG A 46 10.35 3.29 8.27
CA ARG A 46 10.37 4.07 9.51
C ARG A 46 9.64 5.37 9.29
N SER A 47 8.99 5.89 10.33
CA SER A 47 8.42 7.24 10.30
C SER A 47 9.46 8.26 9.85
N LEU A 48 9.08 9.08 8.88
CA LEU A 48 9.95 10.09 8.30
C LEU A 48 10.22 11.19 9.33
N ARG A 49 11.48 11.63 9.44
CA ARG A 49 11.82 12.83 10.23
C ARG A 49 11.34 14.07 9.49
N ALA A 50 10.93 15.12 10.21
CA ALA A 50 10.39 16.34 9.61
C ALA A 50 11.29 17.01 8.55
N ASN A 51 12.61 16.81 8.64
CA ASN A 51 13.61 17.37 7.73
C ASN A 51 14.25 16.33 6.79
N ALA A 52 13.69 15.11 6.71
CA ALA A 52 14.23 14.07 5.84
C ALA A 52 13.73 14.23 4.39
N PRO A 53 14.52 13.82 3.39
CA PRO A 53 14.08 13.78 2.00
C PRO A 53 12.86 12.85 1.80
N MET A 54 11.93 13.26 0.95
CA MET A 54 10.76 12.47 0.55
C MET A 54 10.89 12.08 -0.93
N GLY A 55 11.17 10.80 -1.20
CA GLY A 55 11.37 10.29 -2.57
C GLY A 55 10.11 9.76 -3.26
N GLY A 56 9.03 9.52 -2.50
CA GLY A 56 7.74 9.05 -3.02
C GLY A 56 6.67 10.13 -2.91
N HIS A 57 5.50 9.75 -2.38
CA HIS A 57 4.42 10.67 -2.02
C HIS A 57 4.10 10.58 -0.52
N PHE A 58 3.13 11.35 -0.05
CA PHE A 58 2.67 11.29 1.34
C PHE A 58 1.94 9.96 1.61
N VAL A 59 2.58 9.10 2.40
CA VAL A 59 1.99 7.86 2.92
C VAL A 59 1.86 8.00 4.43
N THR A 60 0.62 8.04 4.93
CA THR A 60 0.32 8.17 6.36
C THR A 60 0.30 6.82 7.06
N GLY A 61 0.18 5.74 6.31
CA GLY A 61 0.04 4.38 6.79
C GLY A 61 -1.36 4.05 7.30
N HIS A 62 -2.35 4.76 6.78
CA HIS A 62 -3.77 4.53 7.06
C HIS A 62 -4.38 3.82 5.85
N ILE A 63 -4.49 2.50 5.97
CA ILE A 63 -4.97 1.65 4.88
C ILE A 63 -6.45 1.96 4.61
N ASP A 64 -6.74 2.40 3.38
CA ASP A 64 -8.09 2.73 2.93
C ASP A 64 -8.86 1.46 2.55
N GLY A 65 -8.16 0.44 2.05
CA GLY A 65 -8.77 -0.83 1.67
C GLY A 65 -7.76 -1.92 1.32
N VAL A 66 -8.28 -3.12 1.03
CA VAL A 66 -7.47 -4.27 0.64
C VAL A 66 -7.78 -4.64 -0.81
N GLY A 67 -6.76 -4.61 -1.65
CA GLY A 67 -6.83 -5.04 -3.04
C GLY A 67 -6.44 -6.50 -3.23
N ARG A 68 -6.77 -7.07 -4.39
CA ARG A 68 -6.37 -8.42 -4.80
C ARG A 68 -5.52 -8.35 -6.05
N ILE A 69 -4.36 -9.00 -6.04
CA ILE A 69 -3.52 -9.09 -7.22
C ILE A 69 -4.21 -9.96 -8.27
N THR A 70 -4.51 -9.41 -9.44
CA THR A 70 -5.11 -10.14 -10.57
C THR A 70 -4.06 -10.58 -11.58
N ARG A 71 -2.98 -9.81 -11.71
CA ARG A 71 -1.86 -10.09 -12.63
C ARG A 71 -0.53 -9.77 -11.96
N TRP A 72 0.43 -10.69 -12.09
CA TRP A 72 1.79 -10.51 -11.62
C TRP A 72 2.75 -11.31 -12.49
N GLU A 73 3.44 -10.61 -13.39
CA GLU A 73 4.32 -11.25 -14.37
C GLU A 73 5.48 -10.35 -14.76
N LYS A 74 6.60 -10.97 -15.16
CA LYS A 74 7.76 -10.26 -15.68
C LYS A 74 7.58 -9.95 -17.16
N VAL A 75 7.83 -8.70 -17.55
CA VAL A 75 7.78 -8.24 -18.95
C VAL A 75 9.07 -7.47 -19.25
N GLY A 76 9.95 -8.08 -20.03
CA GLY A 76 11.29 -7.54 -20.24
C GLY A 76 12.11 -7.55 -18.94
N GLN A 77 12.55 -6.37 -18.50
CA GLN A 77 13.26 -6.22 -17.23
C GLN A 77 12.32 -5.92 -16.05
N ASP A 78 11.14 -5.37 -16.33
CA ASP A 78 10.18 -4.92 -15.33
C ASP A 78 9.13 -5.99 -15.04
N TRP A 79 8.23 -5.68 -14.12
CA TRP A 79 7.06 -6.50 -13.79
C TRP A 79 5.77 -5.71 -13.96
N VAL A 80 4.74 -6.37 -14.45
CA VAL A 80 3.37 -5.85 -14.49
C VAL A 80 2.64 -6.34 -13.25
N LEU A 81 2.14 -5.39 -12.45
CA LEU A 81 1.24 -5.63 -11.34
C LEU A 81 -0.14 -5.06 -11.69
N GLU A 82 -1.17 -5.91 -11.72
CA GLU A 82 -2.56 -5.46 -11.76
C GLU A 82 -3.25 -5.85 -10.45
N VAL A 83 -4.01 -4.91 -9.90
CA VAL A 83 -4.69 -5.05 -8.61
C VAL A 83 -6.14 -4.65 -8.78
N GLU A 84 -7.05 -5.56 -8.46
CA GLU A 84 -8.46 -5.25 -8.24
C GLU A 84 -8.60 -4.55 -6.88
N ALA A 85 -9.35 -3.46 -6.83
CA ALA A 85 -9.47 -2.61 -5.65
C ALA A 85 -10.93 -2.26 -5.34
N PRO A 86 -11.28 -2.08 -4.05
CA PRO A 86 -12.60 -1.63 -3.66
C PRO A 86 -12.95 -0.23 -4.21
N GLN A 87 -14.24 0.06 -4.39
CA GLN A 87 -14.71 1.31 -4.99
C GLN A 87 -14.29 2.55 -4.16
N GLU A 88 -14.26 2.39 -2.83
CA GLU A 88 -13.81 3.41 -1.89
C GLU A 88 -12.35 3.82 -2.08
N VAL A 89 -11.51 2.94 -2.64
CA VAL A 89 -10.13 3.27 -3.04
C VAL A 89 -10.12 3.78 -4.48
N MET A 90 -10.83 3.10 -5.38
CA MET A 90 -10.84 3.42 -6.82
C MET A 90 -11.29 4.84 -7.14
N ARG A 91 -12.16 5.46 -6.31
CA ARG A 91 -12.56 6.85 -6.50
C ARG A 91 -11.43 7.88 -6.42
N TYR A 92 -10.26 7.48 -5.91
CA TYR A 92 -9.05 8.33 -5.80
C TYR A 92 -7.94 7.90 -6.77
N VAL A 93 -8.14 6.81 -7.53
CA VAL A 93 -7.16 6.26 -8.47
C VAL A 93 -7.25 7.01 -9.79
N ILE A 94 -6.15 7.63 -10.22
CA ILE A 94 -6.06 8.36 -11.49
C ILE A 94 -4.83 7.91 -12.28
N TYR A 95 -4.90 8.00 -13.62
CA TYR A 95 -3.76 7.75 -14.49
C TYR A 95 -2.60 8.69 -14.12
N LYS A 96 -1.37 8.14 -13.98
CA LYS A 96 -0.17 8.84 -13.50
C LYS A 96 -0.24 9.39 -12.08
N GLY A 97 -1.29 9.09 -11.33
CA GLY A 97 -1.40 9.38 -9.90
C GLY A 97 -0.52 8.47 -9.05
N SER A 98 -0.39 8.84 -7.78
CA SER A 98 0.30 8.04 -6.78
C SER A 98 -0.66 7.11 -6.05
N ILE A 99 -0.16 5.94 -5.64
CA ILE A 99 -0.84 5.02 -4.72
C ILE A 99 0.20 4.27 -3.91
N ALA A 100 -0.10 3.98 -2.64
CA ALA A 100 0.73 3.08 -1.84
C ALA A 100 0.17 1.65 -1.90
N VAL A 101 1.00 0.68 -2.32
CA VAL A 101 0.66 -0.76 -2.31
C VAL A 101 1.59 -1.46 -1.33
N ASP A 102 1.04 -2.05 -0.28
CA ASP A 102 1.80 -2.59 0.86
C ASP A 102 2.81 -1.58 1.44
N GLY A 103 2.51 -0.27 1.34
CA GLY A 103 3.38 0.83 1.77
C GLY A 103 4.43 1.26 0.75
N ILE A 104 4.48 0.64 -0.44
CA ILE A 104 5.38 1.04 -1.51
C ILE A 104 4.72 2.17 -2.30
N SER A 105 5.35 3.33 -2.35
CA SER A 105 4.92 4.44 -3.22
C SER A 105 5.11 4.08 -4.68
N LEU A 106 4.02 4.06 -5.46
CA LEU A 106 4.01 3.63 -6.85
C LEU A 106 3.19 4.57 -7.72
N THR A 107 3.51 4.61 -9.01
CA THR A 107 2.78 5.38 -10.02
C THR A 107 1.80 4.50 -10.78
N ILE A 108 0.55 4.92 -10.84
CA ILE A 108 -0.50 4.24 -11.61
C ILE A 108 -0.18 4.38 -13.10
N ALA A 109 0.04 3.24 -13.75
CA ALA A 109 0.33 3.15 -15.17
C ALA A 109 -0.94 3.08 -16.03
N ASP A 110 -2.04 2.55 -15.48
CA ASP A 110 -3.33 2.46 -16.17
C ASP A 110 -4.47 2.32 -15.15
N VAL A 111 -5.65 2.82 -15.50
CA VAL A 111 -6.87 2.67 -14.68
C VAL A 111 -7.79 1.67 -15.38
N LEU A 112 -8.04 0.54 -14.72
CA LEU A 112 -8.83 -0.57 -15.25
C LEU A 112 -10.27 -0.49 -14.69
N PRO A 113 -11.26 -1.17 -15.30
CA PRO A 113 -12.65 -1.11 -14.84
C PRO A 113 -12.89 -1.50 -13.38
N LYS A 114 -12.05 -2.36 -12.81
CA LYS A 114 -12.15 -2.84 -11.42
C LYS A 114 -10.87 -2.64 -10.61
N GLY A 115 -9.92 -1.87 -11.13
CA GLY A 115 -8.58 -1.87 -10.56
C GLY A 115 -7.61 -0.95 -11.27
N PHE A 116 -6.32 -1.20 -11.11
CA PHE A 116 -5.27 -0.41 -11.74
C PHE A 116 -4.07 -1.27 -12.09
N ARG A 117 -3.23 -0.75 -12.98
CA ARG A 117 -1.96 -1.34 -13.38
C ARG A 117 -0.79 -0.49 -12.90
N ILE A 118 0.29 -1.14 -12.48
CA ILE A 118 1.57 -0.53 -12.12
C ILE A 118 2.72 -1.29 -12.78
N TRP A 119 3.78 -0.58 -13.14
CA TRP A 119 5.06 -1.14 -13.51
C TRP A 119 6.01 -1.17 -12.31
N ILE A 120 6.61 -2.33 -12.04
CA ILE A 120 7.57 -2.52 -10.95
C ILE A 120 8.96 -2.76 -11.54
N ILE A 121 9.89 -1.88 -11.21
CA ILE A 121 11.29 -2.00 -11.61
C ILE A 121 12.02 -3.12 -10.85
N PRO A 122 13.14 -3.66 -11.37
CA PRO A 122 13.90 -4.72 -10.71
C PRO A 122 14.25 -4.43 -9.24
N HIS A 123 14.71 -3.21 -8.94
CA HIS A 123 15.10 -2.85 -7.58
C HIS A 123 13.92 -2.99 -6.60
N THR A 124 12.75 -2.44 -6.94
CA THR A 124 11.54 -2.53 -6.11
C THR A 124 11.09 -3.98 -5.94
N PHE A 125 11.18 -4.79 -6.99
CA PHE A 125 10.89 -6.23 -6.89
C PHE A 125 11.83 -6.89 -5.85
N GLU A 126 13.13 -6.67 -5.96
CA GLU A 126 14.15 -7.34 -5.14
C GLU A 126 14.09 -6.98 -3.65
N VAL A 127 13.85 -5.71 -3.32
CA VAL A 127 13.96 -5.19 -1.95
C VAL A 127 12.65 -5.17 -1.17
N THR A 128 11.53 -5.54 -1.81
CA THR A 128 10.20 -5.55 -1.18
C THR A 128 9.62 -6.96 -1.09
N ASN A 129 8.50 -7.10 -0.39
CA ASN A 129 7.75 -8.35 -0.30
C ASN A 129 7.14 -8.78 -1.65
N LEU A 130 7.13 -7.90 -2.67
CA LEU A 130 6.54 -8.20 -3.98
C LEU A 130 7.20 -9.41 -4.66
N ARG A 131 8.48 -9.69 -4.37
CA ARG A 131 9.18 -10.87 -4.90
C ARG A 131 8.57 -12.22 -4.53
N GLU A 132 7.77 -12.27 -3.46
CA GLU A 132 7.06 -13.49 -3.03
C GLU A 132 5.57 -13.46 -3.35
N ARG A 133 5.08 -12.36 -3.95
CA ARG A 133 3.67 -12.20 -4.27
C ARG A 133 3.24 -13.03 -5.47
N LYS A 134 1.96 -13.39 -5.49
CA LYS A 134 1.32 -14.16 -6.55
C LYS A 134 -0.09 -13.64 -6.83
N PRO A 135 -0.64 -13.87 -8.04
CA PRO A 135 -2.05 -13.63 -8.30
C PRO A 135 -2.95 -14.32 -7.26
N GLY A 136 -4.02 -13.64 -6.89
CA GLY A 136 -4.98 -14.06 -5.86
C GLY A 136 -4.67 -13.53 -4.45
N GLN A 137 -3.44 -13.12 -4.14
CA GLN A 137 -3.06 -12.61 -2.82
C GLN A 137 -3.52 -11.18 -2.57
N LEU A 138 -3.66 -10.81 -1.30
CA LEU A 138 -4.11 -9.50 -0.88
C LEU A 138 -2.97 -8.51 -0.65
N VAL A 139 -3.21 -7.25 -1.00
CA VAL A 139 -2.31 -6.12 -0.77
C VAL A 139 -3.04 -4.99 -0.06
N ASN A 140 -2.35 -4.30 0.86
CA ASN A 140 -2.88 -3.11 1.50
C ASN A 140 -2.79 -1.93 0.53
N LEU A 141 -3.88 -1.16 0.42
CA LEU A 141 -3.97 0.00 -0.44
C LEU A 141 -4.19 1.26 0.37
N GLU A 142 -3.40 2.28 0.09
CA GLU A 142 -3.59 3.64 0.57
C GLU A 142 -3.59 4.58 -0.64
N ALA A 143 -4.70 5.28 -0.84
CA ALA A 143 -4.85 6.31 -1.84
C ALA A 143 -4.11 7.59 -1.46
N ASP A 144 -3.70 8.36 -2.46
CA ASP A 144 -3.00 9.63 -2.26
C ASP A 144 -3.83 10.57 -1.37
N LEU A 145 -3.20 11.03 -0.29
CA LEU A 145 -3.77 11.96 0.67
C LEU A 145 -4.30 13.23 0.00
N ILE A 146 -3.59 13.76 -1.01
CA ILE A 146 -4.01 14.96 -1.74
C ILE A 146 -5.30 14.67 -2.51
N GLY A 147 -5.39 13.52 -3.17
CA GLY A 147 -6.60 13.09 -3.89
C GLY A 147 -7.82 13.00 -2.97
N LYS A 148 -7.63 12.49 -1.74
CA LYS A 148 -8.68 12.41 -0.71
C LYS A 148 -9.18 13.79 -0.29
N TYR A 149 -8.28 14.74 -0.01
CA TYR A 149 -8.66 16.11 0.34
C TYR A 149 -9.39 16.84 -0.80
N VAL A 150 -8.91 16.68 -2.03
CA VAL A 150 -9.55 17.27 -3.21
C VAL A 150 -10.96 16.73 -3.41
N ALA A 151 -11.14 15.41 -3.33
CA ALA A 151 -12.46 14.79 -3.44
C ALA A 151 -13.43 15.27 -2.35
N GLN A 152 -12.97 15.34 -1.09
CA GLN A 152 -13.77 15.86 0.02
C GLN A 152 -14.19 17.32 -0.20
N LEU A 153 -13.30 18.16 -0.75
CA LEU A 153 -13.61 19.55 -1.06
C LEU A 153 -14.72 19.63 -2.12
N PHE A 154 -14.64 18.85 -3.19
CA PHE A 154 -15.68 18.81 -4.21
C PHE A 154 -17.02 18.28 -3.67
N ASP A 155 -17.01 17.20 -2.89
CA ASP A 155 -18.22 16.65 -2.26
C ASP A 155 -18.92 17.72 -1.40
N GLN A 156 -18.17 18.56 -0.69
CA GLN A 156 -18.74 19.67 0.10
C GLN A 156 -19.28 20.81 -0.75
N LEU A 157 -18.67 21.13 -1.88
CA LEU A 157 -19.12 22.19 -2.78
C LEU A 157 -20.41 21.78 -3.51
N ASP A 158 -20.50 20.53 -3.97
CA ASP A 158 -21.72 19.99 -4.59
C ASP A 158 -22.91 20.00 -3.63
N LEU A 159 -22.68 19.77 -2.33
CA LEU A 159 -23.71 19.85 -1.29
C LEU A 159 -24.19 21.28 -1.02
N ARG A 160 -23.40 22.32 -1.36
CA ARG A 160 -23.82 23.74 -1.22
C ARG A 160 -24.65 24.23 -2.42
N HIS A 161 -24.63 23.50 -3.53
CA HIS A 161 -25.36 23.82 -4.75
C HIS A 161 -26.63 22.98 -4.94
N LYS A 162 -26.95 22.09 -3.99
CA LYS A 162 -28.25 21.40 -3.85
C LYS A 162 -29.06 22.05 -2.74
#